data_AF-A0A9E1H0A7-F1
#
_entry.id   AF-A0A9E1H0A7-F1
#
_cell.length_a   1.000
_cell.length_b   1.000
_cell.length_c   1.000
_cell.angle_alpha   90.00
_cell.angle_beta   90.00
_cell.angle_gamma   90.00
#
_symmetry.space_group_name_H-M   'P 1'
#
loop_
_entity.id
_entity.type
_entity.pdbx_description
1 polymer ?
#
loop_
_entity_poly.entity_id
_entity_poly.type
_entity_poly.pdbx_seq_one_letter_code
_entity_poly.pdbx_strand_id
1 'polypeptide(L)' 'MDGIETLGHIRSMGGKFETLPVIALTANVMTGARERYINAGFTDFLEKPIKPSKLDEMLFAYLPKEKLEHKSDD' A
#
# COMPACT_ATOMS: atom_id res chain seq x y z
N MET A 1 4.51 -13.82 -12.93
CA MET A 1 3.98 -13.27 -11.67
C MET A 1 3.86 -11.77 -11.76
N ASP A 2 2.64 -11.26 -11.64
CA ASP A 2 2.37 -9.82 -11.53
C ASP A 2 1.99 -9.44 -10.09
N GLY A 3 1.68 -8.17 -9.85
CA GLY A 3 1.31 -7.69 -8.51
C GLY A 3 0.01 -8.28 -7.97
N ILE A 4 -0.98 -8.56 -8.82
CA ILE A 4 -2.26 -9.13 -8.41
C ILE A 4 -2.07 -10.60 -8.01
N GLU A 5 -1.32 -11.36 -8.80
CA GLU A 5 -0.96 -12.75 -8.46
C GLU A 5 -0.14 -12.80 -7.15
N THR A 6 0.80 -11.88 -6.98
CA THR A 6 1.60 -11.76 -5.74
C THR A 6 0.72 -11.49 -4.52
N LEU A 7 -0.25 -10.58 -4.66
CA LEU A 7 -1.22 -10.30 -3.60
C LEU A 7 -2.04 -11.56 -3.27
N GLY A 8 -2.50 -12.30 -4.27
CA GLY A 8 -3.19 -13.58 -4.08
C GLY A 8 -2.37 -14.57 -3.24
N HIS A 9 -1.07 -14.73 -3.57
CA HIS A 9 -0.17 -15.57 -2.79
C HIS A 9 -0.02 -15.08 -1.34
N ILE A 10 0.16 -13.76 -1.12
CA ILE A 10 0.21 -13.19 0.24
C ILE A 10 -1.05 -13.54 1.03
N ARG A 11 -2.24 -13.37 0.44
CA ARG A 11 -3.52 -13.68 1.11
C ARG A 11 -3.66 -15.17 1.42
N SER A 12 -3.20 -16.05 0.54
CA SER A 12 -3.25 -17.51 0.76
C SER A 12 -2.38 -18.02 1.93
N MET A 13 -1.42 -17.21 2.40
CA MET A 13 -0.62 -17.54 3.59
C MET A 13 -1.44 -17.53 4.89
N GLY A 14 -2.63 -16.92 4.88
CA GLY A 14 -3.57 -16.92 6.00
C GLY A 14 -3.13 -16.08 7.21
N GLY A 15 -3.97 -16.08 8.24
CA GLY A 15 -3.66 -15.44 9.53
C GLY A 15 -3.41 -13.93 9.38
N LYS A 16 -2.26 -13.43 9.87
CA LYS A 16 -1.94 -12.00 9.78
C LYS A 16 -1.86 -11.46 8.35
N PHE A 17 -1.67 -12.33 7.35
CA PHE A 17 -1.53 -11.93 5.96
C PHE A 17 -2.88 -11.67 5.27
N GLU A 18 -4.00 -12.11 5.84
CA GLU A 18 -5.34 -11.82 5.30
C GLU A 18 -5.67 -10.33 5.38
N THR A 19 -5.26 -9.68 6.46
CA THR A 19 -5.56 -8.27 6.75
C THR A 19 -4.35 -7.34 6.64
N LEU A 20 -3.17 -7.88 6.30
CA LEU A 20 -1.96 -7.08 6.08
C LEU A 20 -2.21 -5.99 5.03
N PRO A 21 -2.00 -4.69 5.34
CA PRO A 21 -2.10 -3.64 4.33
C PRO A 21 -1.12 -3.87 3.18
N VAL A 22 -1.59 -3.79 1.93
CA VAL A 22 -0.75 -3.93 0.73
C VAL A 22 -1.02 -2.75 -0.20
N ILE A 23 0.02 -1.97 -0.48
CA ILE A 23 -0.06 -0.76 -1.32
C ILE A 23 0.55 -1.06 -2.69
N ALA A 24 -0.20 -0.84 -3.77
CA ALA A 24 0.29 -1.03 -5.13
C ALA A 24 1.20 0.13 -5.55
N LEU A 25 2.40 -0.15 -6.04
CA LEU A 25 3.27 0.87 -6.66
C LEU A 25 3.11 0.82 -8.18
N THR A 26 2.46 1.81 -8.79
CA THR A 26 2.08 1.76 -10.22
C THR A 26 2.68 2.91 -11.02
N ALA A 27 3.12 2.64 -12.25
CA ALA A 27 3.39 3.66 -13.27
C ALA A 27 2.17 3.94 -14.15
N ASN A 28 1.11 3.13 -14.00
CA ASN A 28 -0.14 3.24 -14.74
C ASN A 28 -1.22 3.85 -13.83
N VAL A 29 -1.56 5.11 -14.09
CA VAL A 29 -2.60 5.87 -13.40
C VAL A 29 -3.77 6.23 -14.32
N MET A 30 -4.07 5.36 -15.29
CA MET A 30 -5.25 5.55 -16.14
C MET A 30 -6.52 5.65 -15.31
N THR A 31 -7.51 6.37 -15.82
CA THR A 31 -8.85 6.44 -15.21
C THR A 31 -9.35 5.03 -14.89
N GLY A 32 -9.78 4.78 -13.66
CA GLY A 32 -10.20 3.43 -13.22
C GLY A 32 -9.08 2.58 -12.60
N ALA A 33 -7.81 3.02 -12.64
CA ALA A 33 -6.69 2.24 -12.11
C ALA A 33 -6.82 2.01 -10.59
N ARG A 34 -7.28 3.04 -9.86
CA ARG A 34 -7.55 2.93 -8.42
C ARG A 34 -8.56 1.83 -8.14
N GLU A 35 -9.73 1.90 -8.77
CA GLU A 35 -10.81 0.94 -8.61
C GLU A 35 -10.34 -0.48 -8.94
N ARG A 36 -9.54 -0.65 -10.00
CA ARG A 36 -8.96 -1.94 -10.36
C ARG A 36 -8.10 -2.53 -9.24
N TYR A 37 -7.20 -1.76 -8.65
CA TYR A 37 -6.33 -2.25 -7.57
C TYR A 37 -7.12 -2.52 -6.29
N ILE A 38 -8.05 -1.64 -5.92
CA ILE A 38 -8.91 -1.84 -4.75
C ILE A 38 -9.76 -3.10 -4.91
N ASN A 39 -10.37 -3.31 -6.08
CA ASN A 39 -11.17 -4.51 -6.37
C ASN A 39 -10.33 -5.80 -6.39
N ALA A 40 -9.03 -5.70 -6.71
CA ALA A 40 -8.11 -6.83 -6.62
C ALA A 40 -7.67 -7.15 -5.17
N GLY A 41 -8.02 -6.30 -4.20
CA GLY A 41 -7.74 -6.50 -2.77
C GLY A 41 -6.52 -5.73 -2.24
N PHE A 42 -5.99 -4.77 -3.01
CA PHE A 42 -5.02 -3.82 -2.50
C PHE A 42 -5.71 -2.82 -1.57
N THR A 43 -4.97 -2.34 -0.58
CA THR A 43 -5.45 -1.35 0.37
C THR A 43 -5.45 0.05 -0.24
N ASP A 44 -4.40 0.37 -0.99
CA ASP A 44 -4.28 1.64 -1.72
C ASP A 44 -3.25 1.50 -2.85
N PHE A 45 -2.95 2.61 -3.52
CA PHE A 45 -1.87 2.68 -4.50
C PHE A 45 -1.06 3.98 -4.40
N LEU A 46 0.17 3.92 -4.88
CA LEU A 46 1.08 5.05 -4.97
C LEU A 46 1.70 5.11 -6.38
N GLU A 47 1.60 6.27 -7.02
CA GLU A 47 2.11 6.50 -8.37
C GLU A 47 3.64 6.62 -8.39
N LYS A 48 4.26 6.07 -9.43
CA LYS A 48 5.67 6.24 -9.77
C LYS A 48 5.86 7.45 -10.71
N PRO A 49 6.92 8.26 -10.56
CA PRO A 49 7.99 8.13 -9.56
C PRO A 49 7.50 8.50 -8.15
N ILE A 50 7.95 7.72 -7.17
CA ILE A 50 7.49 7.85 -5.78
C ILE A 50 8.02 9.16 -5.21
N LYS A 51 7.11 10.06 -4.85
CA LYS A 51 7.44 11.29 -4.12
C LYS A 51 7.59 10.97 -2.63
N PRO A 52 8.69 11.38 -1.96
CA PRO A 52 8.89 11.12 -0.54
C PRO A 52 7.70 11.55 0.33
N SER A 53 7.16 12.75 0.11
CA SER A 53 6.00 13.24 0.87
C SER A 53 4.76 12.35 0.74
N LYS A 54 4.52 11.76 -0.44
CA LYS A 54 3.39 10.85 -0.66
C LYS A 54 3.63 9.48 -0.03
N LEU A 55 4.87 9.02 0.01
CA LEU A 55 5.24 7.83 0.77
C LEU A 55 5.03 8.06 2.26
N ASP A 56 5.46 9.21 2.80
CA ASP A 56 5.27 9.56 4.20
C ASP A 56 3.78 9.60 4.58
N GLU A 57 2.94 10.31 3.79
CA GLU A 57 1.48 10.32 3.98
C GLU A 57 0.89 8.89 4.06
N MET A 58 1.34 7.99 3.18
CA MET A 58 0.89 6.59 3.18
C MET A 58 1.37 5.81 4.41
N LEU A 59 2.64 5.98 4.80
CA LEU A 59 3.19 5.33 5.97
C LEU A 59 2.47 5.79 7.25
N PHE A 60 2.22 7.09 7.41
CA PHE A 60 1.46 7.63 8.53
C PHE A 60 0.00 7.13 8.57
N ALA A 61 -0.61 6.88 7.40
CA ALA A 61 -1.98 6.38 7.32
C ALA A 61 -2.11 4.89 7.73
N TYR A 62 -1.11 4.06 7.42
CA TYR A 62 -1.22 2.60 7.54
C TYR A 62 -0.30 1.95 8.59
N LEU A 63 0.72 2.63 9.09
CA LEU A 63 1.55 2.09 10.17
C LEU A 63 0.81 2.19 11.53
N PRO A 64 1.00 1.20 12.42
CA PRO A 64 0.59 1.30 13.82
C PRO A 64 1.21 2.53 14.48
N LYS A 65 0.45 3.21 15.34
CA LYS A 65 0.91 4.44 16.02
C LYS A 65 2.19 4.23 16.82
N GLU A 66 2.37 3.04 17.38
CA GLU A 66 3.54 2.68 18.18
C GLU A 66 4.83 2.60 17.35
N LYS A 67 4.71 2.55 16.01
CA LYS A 67 5.84 2.58 15.07
C LYS A 67 6.10 3.96 14.48
N LEU A 68 5.28 4.95 14.82
CA LEU A 68 5.47 6.32 14.38
C LEU A 68 6.32 7.04 15.44
N GLU A 69 7.57 7.30 15.11
CA GLU A 69 8.39 8.21 15.92
C GLU A 69 7.98 9.64 15.60
N HIS A 70 7.39 10.33 16.59
CA HIS A 70 7.32 11.78 16.55
C HIS A 70 8.72 12.29 16.85
N LYS A 71 9.41 12.83 15.84
CA LYS A 71 10.50 13.76 16.12
C LYS A 71 9.87 14.91 16.90
N SER A 72 10.21 15.03 18.18
CA SER A 72 10.08 16.28 18.90
C SER A 72 10.90 17.30 18.11
N ASP A 73 10.24 18.27 17.51
CA ASP A 73 10.91 19.43 16.95
C ASP A 73 11.48 20.22 18.14
N ASP A 74 12.79 20.09 18.38
CA ASP A 74 13.61 21.04 19.15
C ASP A 74 13.99 22.23 18.25
#